data_AF-A0A9X2RS66-F1
#
_entry.id   AF-A0A9X2RS66-F1
#
_cell.length_a   1.000
_cell.length_b   1.000
_cell.length_c   1.000
_cell.angle_alpha   90.00
_cell.angle_beta   90.00
_cell.angle_gamma   90.00
#
_symmetry.space_group_name_H-M   'P 1'
#
loop_
_entity.id
_entity.type
_entity.pdbx_description
1 polymer ?
#
loop_
_entity_poly.entity_id
_entity_poly.type
_entity_poly.pdbx_seq_one_letter_code
_entity_poly.pdbx_strand_id
1 'polypeptide(L)'
;MTGPARRVRVPPADRGGAGTSRARRIWVTTGDLITSLDLTAGGQGKEAAVGETITVSRRQRTDVEIEIRFRPLDGVNHNGDRPEVRRVDLIVGEITGPSADLDADTNPTTRVVGRFGPRDWRKQGEYYVIKHTLRNVETDMYARVRGTSTDEAEPLADGKESPWEDLWFYSNPVFVHVR
;
A
#
# COMPACT_ATOMS: atom_id res chain seq x y z
N MET A 1 34.20 -55.70 -2.77
CA MET A 1 33.10 -55.41 -3.72
C MET A 1 32.66 -53.98 -3.46
N THR A 2 33.05 -53.04 -4.33
CA THR A 2 32.85 -51.60 -4.12
C THR A 2 32.17 -51.07 -5.38
N GLY A 3 30.88 -50.76 -5.30
CA GLY A 3 30.10 -50.22 -6.41
C GLY A 3 30.33 -48.70 -6.56
N PRO A 4 30.23 -48.13 -7.78
CA PRO A 4 30.48 -46.71 -7.98
C PRO A 4 29.26 -45.85 -7.58
N ALA A 5 29.50 -44.80 -6.82
CA ALA A 5 28.53 -43.77 -6.49
C ALA A 5 28.16 -42.96 -7.76
N ARG A 6 26.88 -42.99 -8.14
CA ARG A 6 26.33 -42.15 -9.22
C ARG A 6 26.31 -40.68 -8.79
N ARG A 7 27.02 -39.84 -9.55
CA ARG A 7 27.02 -38.38 -9.42
C ARG A 7 25.65 -37.84 -9.86
N VAL A 8 24.89 -37.26 -8.94
CA VAL A 8 23.63 -36.54 -9.25
C VAL A 8 23.98 -35.25 -9.98
N ARG A 9 23.50 -35.10 -11.21
CA ARG A 9 23.62 -33.88 -12.01
C ARG A 9 22.55 -32.90 -11.54
N VAL A 10 22.96 -31.79 -10.94
CA VAL A 10 22.06 -30.66 -10.65
C VAL A 10 21.71 -30.00 -12.00
N PRO A 11 20.42 -29.87 -12.39
CA PRO A 11 20.04 -29.16 -13.60
C PRO A 11 20.30 -27.64 -13.43
N PRO A 12 20.63 -26.92 -14.52
CA PRO A 12 20.82 -25.47 -14.45
C PRO A 12 19.53 -24.77 -14.04
N ALA A 13 19.66 -23.71 -13.25
CA ALA A 13 18.56 -22.85 -12.82
C ALA A 13 17.80 -22.33 -14.05
N ASP A 14 16.54 -22.71 -14.14
CA ASP A 14 15.63 -22.33 -15.19
C ASP A 14 15.43 -20.81 -15.16
N ARG A 15 15.76 -20.14 -16.28
CA ARG A 15 15.35 -18.75 -16.53
C ARG A 15 13.97 -18.81 -17.15
N GLY A 16 12.93 -18.60 -16.35
CA GLY A 16 11.59 -18.45 -16.88
C GLY A 16 10.53 -18.45 -15.80
N GLY A 17 9.71 -17.40 -15.78
CA GLY A 17 8.53 -17.32 -14.94
C GLY A 17 8.59 -16.14 -13.99
N ALA A 18 8.26 -14.94 -14.49
CA ALA A 18 7.74 -13.89 -13.62
C ALA A 18 6.49 -14.46 -12.95
N GLY A 19 6.67 -14.95 -11.72
CA GLY A 19 5.59 -15.45 -10.90
C GLY A 19 4.62 -14.32 -10.68
N THR A 20 3.41 -14.44 -11.22
CA THR A 20 2.29 -13.59 -10.83
C THR A 20 1.89 -14.01 -9.42
N SER A 21 2.61 -13.54 -8.41
CA SER A 21 2.12 -13.52 -7.04
C SER A 21 0.95 -12.55 -7.03
N ARG A 22 -0.27 -13.06 -7.20
CA ARG A 22 -1.46 -12.31 -6.82
C ARG A 22 -1.50 -12.31 -5.29
N ALA A 23 -0.67 -11.47 -4.68
CA ALA A 23 -0.78 -11.16 -3.26
C ALA A 23 -2.23 -10.77 -2.98
N ARG A 24 -2.81 -11.32 -1.91
CA ARG A 24 -4.20 -11.08 -1.52
C ARG A 24 -4.36 -9.59 -1.21
N ARG A 25 -4.93 -8.87 -2.18
CA ARG A 25 -5.26 -7.45 -2.08
C ARG A 25 -6.46 -7.33 -1.15
N ILE A 26 -6.20 -7.20 0.15
CA ILE A 26 -7.24 -6.96 1.15
C ILE A 26 -7.26 -5.45 1.40
N TRP A 27 -8.36 -4.82 1.02
CA TRP A 27 -8.69 -3.45 1.38
C TRP A 27 -10.09 -3.45 2.00
N VAL A 28 -10.33 -2.53 2.93
CA VAL A 28 -11.67 -2.27 3.46
C VAL A 28 -12.18 -1.04 2.74
N THR A 29 -13.35 -1.15 2.12
CA THR A 29 -14.11 -0.01 1.60
C THR A 29 -15.43 0.05 2.36
N THR A 30 -15.80 1.24 2.79
CA THR A 30 -17.17 1.53 3.22
C THR A 30 -17.94 2.05 2.00
N GLY A 31 -19.16 1.56 1.79
CA GLY A 31 -20.15 2.10 0.84
C GLY A 31 -19.78 2.19 -0.65
N ASP A 32 -18.92 1.29 -1.13
CA ASP A 32 -18.53 1.16 -2.54
C ASP A 32 -17.90 2.40 -3.17
N LEU A 33 -17.07 3.15 -2.44
CA LEU A 33 -16.34 4.29 -2.99
C LEU A 33 -15.35 3.88 -4.11
N ILE A 34 -14.73 2.71 -3.95
CA ILE A 34 -13.79 2.13 -4.91
C ILE A 34 -14.04 0.63 -5.09
N THR A 35 -13.67 0.11 -6.26
CA THR A 35 -13.75 -1.31 -6.60
C THR A 35 -12.39 -2.00 -6.58
N SER A 36 -11.30 -1.25 -6.51
CA SER A 36 -9.94 -1.78 -6.43
C SER A 36 -8.96 -0.78 -5.83
N LEU A 37 -8.02 -1.27 -5.03
CA LEU A 37 -6.88 -0.54 -4.51
C LEU A 37 -5.61 -1.39 -4.58
N ASP A 38 -4.57 -0.83 -5.18
CA ASP A 38 -3.21 -1.36 -5.23
C ASP A 38 -2.26 -0.30 -4.63
N LEU A 39 -1.31 -0.76 -3.80
CA LEU A 39 -0.23 0.04 -3.25
C LEU A 39 1.07 -0.77 -3.42
N THR A 40 2.08 -0.16 -4.03
CA THR A 40 3.42 -0.75 -4.18
C THR A 40 4.51 0.21 -3.71
N ALA A 41 5.60 -0.36 -3.22
CA ALA A 41 6.81 0.34 -2.85
C ALA A 41 7.98 -0.21 -3.66
N GLY A 42 8.68 0.65 -4.40
CA GLY A 42 9.79 0.31 -5.29
C GLY A 42 11.08 1.05 -4.91
N GLY A 43 12.23 0.40 -5.11
CA GLY A 43 13.53 0.98 -4.80
C GLY A 43 14.67 0.01 -5.09
N GLN A 44 15.79 0.54 -5.60
CA GLN A 44 17.01 -0.26 -5.90
C GLN A 44 16.72 -1.50 -6.77
N GLY A 45 15.82 -1.38 -7.75
CA GLY A 45 15.43 -2.45 -8.67
C GLY A 45 14.54 -3.54 -8.07
N LYS A 46 13.99 -3.31 -6.87
CA LYS A 46 13.05 -4.20 -6.19
C LYS A 46 11.70 -3.51 -6.01
N GLU A 47 10.68 -4.32 -5.79
CA GLU A 47 9.31 -3.87 -5.51
C GLU A 47 8.67 -4.78 -4.47
N ALA A 48 7.75 -4.25 -3.68
CA ALA A 48 6.88 -4.97 -2.77
C ALA A 48 5.45 -4.41 -2.86
N ALA A 49 4.46 -5.28 -2.75
CA ALA A 49 3.05 -4.91 -2.67
C ALA A 49 2.57 -4.89 -1.21
N VAL A 50 1.30 -4.55 -1.02
CA VAL A 50 0.58 -4.65 0.26
C VAL A 50 0.83 -6.00 0.95
N GLY A 51 1.19 -5.96 2.22
CA GLY A 51 1.50 -7.13 3.06
C GLY A 51 2.93 -7.66 2.89
N GLU A 52 3.70 -7.13 1.94
CA GLU A 52 5.08 -7.53 1.67
C GLU A 52 6.08 -6.46 2.16
N THR A 53 7.36 -6.84 2.19
CA THR A 53 8.47 -5.98 2.63
C THR A 53 9.49 -5.78 1.52
N ILE A 54 9.80 -4.53 1.18
CA ILE A 54 10.96 -4.18 0.34
C ILE A 54 12.17 -3.91 1.22
N THR A 55 13.33 -4.45 0.86
CA THR A 55 14.61 -4.14 1.53
C THR A 55 15.49 -3.23 0.67
N VAL A 56 15.75 -2.04 1.19
CA VAL A 56 16.66 -1.03 0.60
C VAL A 56 17.94 -0.94 1.42
N SER A 57 19.09 -0.77 0.77
CA SER A 57 20.37 -0.63 1.47
C SER A 57 20.79 0.83 1.65
N ARG A 58 21.30 1.17 2.84
CA ARG A 58 21.89 2.49 3.15
C ARG A 58 23.16 2.80 2.34
N ARG A 59 23.76 1.78 1.70
CA ARG A 59 24.97 1.95 0.86
C ARG A 59 24.67 2.61 -0.49
N GLN A 60 23.41 2.78 -0.84
CA GLN A 60 22.94 3.40 -2.08
C GLN A 60 21.86 4.44 -1.74
N ARG A 61 21.30 5.13 -2.74
CA ARG A 61 20.13 5.99 -2.50
C ARG A 61 18.98 5.15 -1.93
N THR A 62 18.42 5.61 -0.82
CA THR A 62 17.30 4.97 -0.11
C THR A 62 15.96 5.62 -0.45
N ASP A 63 15.86 6.24 -1.63
CA ASP A 63 14.59 6.73 -2.15
C ASP A 63 13.67 5.54 -2.43
N VAL A 64 12.42 5.64 -1.97
CA VAL A 64 11.37 4.66 -2.22
C VAL A 64 10.26 5.31 -3.05
N GLU A 65 9.98 4.75 -4.23
CA GLU A 65 8.86 5.13 -5.06
C GLU A 65 7.61 4.40 -4.57
N ILE A 66 6.59 5.17 -4.20
CA ILE A 66 5.26 4.68 -3.85
C ILE A 66 4.36 4.89 -5.06
N GLU A 67 3.71 3.82 -5.52
CA GLU A 67 2.63 3.90 -6.49
C GLU A 67 1.32 3.48 -5.83
N ILE A 68 0.33 4.37 -5.91
CA ILE A 68 -1.04 4.14 -5.48
C ILE A 68 -1.88 4.03 -6.75
N ARG A 69 -2.62 2.95 -6.89
CA ARG A 69 -3.54 2.77 -8.01
C ARG A 69 -4.90 2.34 -7.50
N PHE A 70 -5.94 3.08 -7.86
CA PHE A 70 -7.30 2.75 -7.44
C PHE A 70 -8.29 2.88 -8.59
N ARG A 71 -9.38 2.13 -8.49
CA ARG A 71 -10.51 2.17 -9.43
C ARG A 71 -11.75 2.66 -8.68
N PRO A 72 -12.28 3.85 -8.96
CA PRO A 72 -13.54 4.28 -8.36
C PRO A 72 -14.69 3.38 -8.81
N LEU A 73 -15.80 3.43 -8.08
CA LEU A 73 -17.04 2.85 -8.59
C LEU A 73 -17.49 3.59 -9.85
N ASP A 74 -17.86 2.82 -10.87
CA ASP A 74 -18.54 3.35 -12.04
C ASP A 74 -20.03 3.08 -11.89
N GLY A 75 -20.79 4.12 -11.55
CA GLY A 75 -22.23 3.99 -11.38
C GLY A 75 -22.69 4.41 -9.99
N VAL A 76 -23.69 3.68 -9.53
CA VAL A 76 -24.46 3.98 -8.33
C VAL A 76 -24.12 2.94 -7.27
N ASN A 77 -23.87 3.36 -6.02
CA ASN A 77 -23.66 2.46 -4.90
C ASN A 77 -24.98 1.83 -4.43
N HIS A 78 -24.93 0.94 -3.44
CA HIS A 78 -26.12 0.28 -2.90
C HIS A 78 -27.16 1.23 -2.27
N ASN A 79 -26.80 2.49 -1.99
CA ASN A 79 -27.70 3.51 -1.46
C ASN A 79 -28.42 4.32 -2.55
N GLY A 80 -28.07 4.16 -3.82
CA GLY A 80 -28.63 5.00 -4.90
C GLY A 80 -27.79 6.24 -5.23
N ASP A 81 -26.63 6.42 -4.60
CA ASP A 81 -25.74 7.56 -4.80
C ASP A 81 -24.61 7.28 -5.79
N ARG A 82 -24.01 8.33 -6.35
CA ARG A 82 -22.80 8.25 -7.18
C ARG A 82 -21.59 8.81 -6.41
N PRO A 83 -20.96 8.01 -5.53
CA PRO A 83 -19.86 8.50 -4.73
C PRO A 83 -18.62 8.78 -5.60
N GLU A 84 -17.90 9.83 -5.24
CA GLU A 84 -16.64 10.20 -5.89
C GLU A 84 -15.52 10.25 -4.86
N VAL A 85 -14.35 9.71 -5.21
CA VAL A 85 -13.15 9.91 -4.39
C VAL A 85 -12.77 11.38 -4.48
N ARG A 86 -12.60 12.04 -3.33
CA ARG A 86 -12.16 13.44 -3.26
C ARG A 86 -10.72 13.57 -2.82
N ARG A 87 -10.25 12.65 -1.97
CA ARG A 87 -8.90 12.72 -1.41
C ARG A 87 -8.31 11.34 -1.21
N VAL A 88 -7.00 11.25 -1.45
CA VAL A 88 -6.17 10.10 -1.11
C VAL A 88 -4.97 10.59 -0.30
N ASP A 89 -4.80 10.03 0.90
CA ASP A 89 -3.72 10.31 1.82
C ASP A 89 -2.71 9.14 1.80
N LEU A 90 -1.43 9.44 1.65
CA LEU A 90 -0.33 8.51 1.92
C LEU A 90 0.14 8.70 3.36
N ILE A 91 0.08 7.63 4.15
CA ILE A 91 0.42 7.61 5.57
C ILE A 91 1.64 6.72 5.75
N VAL A 92 2.61 7.18 6.53
CA VAL A 92 3.77 6.38 6.95
C VAL A 92 3.90 6.38 8.47
N GLY A 93 4.55 5.36 9.00
CA GLY A 93 5.00 5.32 10.38
C GLY A 93 6.24 4.44 10.50
N GLU A 94 7.15 4.81 11.40
CA GLU A 94 8.36 4.06 11.71
C GLU A 94 8.02 2.77 12.47
N ILE A 95 8.80 1.72 12.22
CA ILE A 95 8.71 0.44 12.90
C ILE A 95 9.81 0.40 13.95
N THR A 96 9.48 0.88 15.15
CA THR A 96 10.42 0.98 16.27
C THR A 96 10.42 -0.29 17.11
N GLY A 97 10.94 -1.40 16.57
CA GLY A 97 11.09 -2.67 17.33
C GLY A 97 9.82 -3.15 18.04
N PRO A 98 9.94 -4.09 19.01
CA PRO A 98 8.82 -4.44 19.89
C PRO A 98 8.47 -3.23 20.76
N SER A 99 7.23 -2.75 20.68
CA SER A 99 6.73 -1.75 21.63
C SER A 99 6.81 -2.32 23.05
N ALA A 100 7.38 -1.56 23.98
CA ALA A 100 7.34 -1.90 25.40
C ALA A 100 5.92 -1.77 25.98
N ASP A 101 5.04 -1.07 25.25
CA ASP A 101 3.65 -0.85 25.58
C ASP A 101 2.77 -1.51 24.52
N LEU A 102 2.24 -2.68 24.84
CA LEU A 102 1.33 -3.44 23.96
C LEU A 102 -0.10 -2.85 23.97
N ASP A 103 -0.39 -1.93 24.89
CA ASP A 103 -1.67 -1.22 24.99
C ASP A 103 -1.64 0.11 24.20
N ALA A 104 -0.47 0.50 23.69
CA ALA A 104 -0.33 1.61 22.76
C ALA A 104 -0.86 1.22 21.37
N ASP A 105 -2.18 1.32 21.18
CA ASP A 105 -2.85 1.20 19.87
C ASP A 105 -2.43 2.31 18.87
N THR A 106 -1.62 3.26 19.31
CA THR A 106 -1.14 4.40 18.52
C THR A 106 0.35 4.33 18.29
N ASN A 107 0.78 4.26 17.03
CA ASN A 107 2.17 4.51 16.67
C ASN A 107 2.41 6.04 16.57
N PRO A 108 3.19 6.66 17.47
CA PRO A 108 3.34 8.12 17.55
C PRO A 108 4.08 8.72 16.36
N THR A 109 4.78 7.90 15.57
CA THR A 109 5.49 8.35 14.35
C THR A 109 4.56 8.40 13.13
N THR A 110 3.32 7.92 13.26
CA THR A 110 2.35 7.88 12.18
C THR A 110 2.00 9.28 11.71
N ARG A 111 2.19 9.55 10.42
CA ARG A 111 1.91 10.86 9.83
C ARG A 111 1.50 10.74 8.37
N VAL A 112 0.71 11.70 7.91
CA VAL A 112 0.40 11.89 6.49
C VAL A 112 1.58 12.56 5.80
N VAL A 113 2.16 11.90 4.80
CA VAL A 113 3.28 12.42 3.98
C VAL A 113 2.84 12.98 2.64
N GLY A 114 1.64 12.64 2.19
CA GLY A 114 1.05 13.19 0.98
C GLY A 114 -0.46 13.20 1.07
N ARG A 115 -1.08 14.28 0.60
CA ARG A 115 -2.53 14.39 0.36
C ARG A 115 -2.73 14.75 -1.09
N PHE A 116 -3.54 13.96 -1.78
CA PHE A 116 -3.72 14.05 -3.23
C PHE A 116 -5.20 14.21 -3.54
N GLY A 117 -5.54 15.22 -4.32
CA GLY A 117 -6.87 15.41 -4.89
C GLY A 117 -6.90 15.05 -6.38
N PRO A 118 -8.07 15.16 -7.06
CA PRO A 118 -8.24 14.75 -8.45
C PRO A 118 -7.23 15.34 -9.45
N ARG A 119 -6.65 16.51 -9.12
CA ARG A 119 -5.63 17.19 -9.95
C ARG A 119 -4.26 16.51 -9.90
N ASP A 120 -3.99 15.73 -8.87
CA ASP A 120 -2.71 15.03 -8.67
C ASP A 120 -2.71 13.64 -9.34
N TRP A 121 -3.87 13.17 -9.79
CA TRP A 121 -4.06 11.80 -10.25
C TRP A 121 -3.92 11.71 -11.77
N ARG A 122 -3.32 10.61 -12.23
CA ARG A 122 -3.22 10.30 -13.65
C ARG A 122 -4.20 9.19 -14.00
N LYS A 123 -5.13 9.46 -14.91
CA LYS A 123 -6.03 8.43 -15.42
C LYS A 123 -5.29 7.47 -16.36
N GLN A 124 -5.43 6.17 -16.11
CA GLN A 124 -4.87 5.08 -16.92
C GLN A 124 -5.93 4.00 -17.11
N GLY A 125 -6.67 4.07 -18.23
CA GLY A 125 -7.84 3.22 -18.44
C GLY A 125 -8.91 3.47 -17.38
N GLU A 126 -9.31 2.43 -16.66
CA GLU A 126 -10.30 2.48 -15.58
C GLU A 126 -9.69 2.89 -14.23
N TYR A 127 -8.37 3.05 -14.15
CA TYR A 127 -7.66 3.37 -12.91
C TYR A 127 -7.21 4.82 -12.85
N TYR A 128 -7.09 5.33 -11.62
CA TYR A 128 -6.29 6.50 -11.29
C TYR A 128 -4.99 6.07 -10.63
N VAL A 129 -3.89 6.71 -11.03
CA VAL A 129 -2.53 6.42 -10.55
C VAL A 129 -1.92 7.67 -9.92
N ILE A 130 -1.35 7.50 -8.74
CA ILE A 130 -0.59 8.51 -8.00
C ILE A 130 0.80 7.93 -7.75
N LYS A 131 1.84 8.72 -8.01
CA LYS A 131 3.22 8.36 -7.70
C LYS A 131 3.80 9.37 -6.72
N HIS A 132 4.48 8.89 -5.68
CA HIS A 132 5.13 9.72 -4.68
C HIS A 132 6.49 9.12 -4.32
N THR A 133 7.53 9.94 -4.16
CA THR A 133 8.85 9.45 -3.76
C THR A 133 9.13 9.84 -2.31
N LEU A 134 9.26 8.84 -1.45
CA LEU A 134 9.80 9.01 -0.10
C LEU A 134 11.32 9.11 -0.21
N ARG A 135 11.85 10.30 0.02
CA ARG A 135 13.28 10.59 -0.11
C ARG A 135 14.02 10.23 1.17
N ASN A 136 15.25 9.73 1.01
CA ASN A 136 16.17 9.49 2.12
C ASN A 136 15.54 8.67 3.25
N VAL A 137 14.99 7.49 2.94
CA VAL A 137 14.42 6.60 3.97
C VAL A 137 15.58 6.03 4.80
N GLU A 138 15.62 6.34 6.09
CA GLU A 138 16.72 5.98 6.99
C GLU A 138 16.35 4.91 8.02
N THR A 139 15.06 4.72 8.29
CA THR A 139 14.53 3.81 9.31
C THR A 139 13.54 2.82 8.68
N ASP A 140 13.35 1.70 9.36
CA ASP A 140 12.29 0.75 9.00
C ASP A 140 10.94 1.45 9.18
N MET A 141 10.05 1.29 8.20
CA MET A 141 8.76 1.97 8.20
C MET A 141 7.70 1.15 7.46
N TYR A 142 6.44 1.50 7.67
CA TYR A 142 5.34 1.06 6.83
C TYR A 142 4.76 2.24 6.06
N ALA A 143 4.16 1.96 4.91
CA ALA A 143 3.35 2.90 4.16
C ALA A 143 1.96 2.30 3.93
N ARG A 144 0.91 3.09 4.10
CA ARG A 144 -0.49 2.71 3.84
C ARG A 144 -1.25 3.87 3.22
N VAL A 145 -2.38 3.55 2.61
CA VAL A 145 -3.24 4.52 1.95
C VAL A 145 -4.57 4.61 2.66
N ARG A 146 -5.08 5.84 2.76
CA ARG A 146 -6.45 6.15 3.16
C ARG A 146 -7.07 7.03 2.07
N GLY A 147 -8.34 6.81 1.72
CA GLY A 147 -9.07 7.76 0.87
C GLY A 147 -10.48 7.98 1.36
N THR A 148 -11.08 9.09 0.90
CA THR A 148 -12.42 9.53 1.32
C THR A 148 -13.22 10.20 0.20
N SER A 149 -14.55 10.17 0.32
CA SER A 149 -15.51 10.96 -0.47
C SER A 149 -15.76 12.37 0.07
N THR A 150 -15.14 12.76 1.18
CA THR A 150 -15.36 14.04 1.85
C THR A 150 -14.08 14.89 1.92
N ASP A 151 -14.23 16.14 2.35
CA ASP A 151 -13.09 17.03 2.64
C ASP A 151 -12.64 16.90 4.11
N GLU A 152 -13.28 16.06 4.92
CA GLU A 152 -12.97 15.87 6.34
C GLU A 152 -11.58 15.28 6.52
N ALA A 153 -10.79 15.82 7.47
CA ALA A 153 -9.39 15.42 7.63
C ALA A 153 -9.23 14.00 8.19
N GLU A 154 -10.13 13.59 9.08
CA GLU A 154 -10.14 12.31 9.80
C GLU A 154 -11.60 11.91 10.06
N PRO A 155 -11.95 10.61 10.06
CA PRO A 155 -13.30 10.16 10.35
C PRO A 155 -13.68 10.57 11.77
N LEU A 156 -14.82 11.23 11.94
CA LEU A 156 -15.33 11.60 13.25
C LEU A 156 -15.92 10.38 13.98
N ALA A 157 -15.73 10.35 15.29
CA ALA A 157 -16.21 9.26 16.16
C ALA A 157 -17.58 9.62 16.75
N ASP A 158 -18.59 9.87 15.92
CA ASP A 158 -19.94 10.18 16.40
C ASP A 158 -21.01 9.54 15.51
N GLY A 159 -21.77 8.64 16.14
CA GLY A 159 -22.81 7.81 15.54
C GLY A 159 -24.08 8.56 15.13
N LYS A 160 -23.94 9.66 14.39
CA LYS A 160 -25.05 10.40 13.77
C LYS A 160 -24.88 10.64 12.27
N GLU A 161 -23.69 10.43 11.71
CA GLU A 161 -23.51 10.52 10.27
C GLU A 161 -24.05 9.26 9.58
N SER A 162 -24.72 9.46 8.45
CA SER A 162 -25.13 8.34 7.62
C SER A 162 -23.87 7.59 7.18
N PRO A 163 -23.82 6.24 7.26
CA PRO A 163 -22.66 5.46 6.80
C PRO A 163 -22.38 5.61 5.29
N TRP A 164 -23.20 6.39 4.58
CA TRP A 164 -23.12 6.72 3.17
C TRP A 164 -22.61 8.14 2.88
N GLU A 165 -22.61 9.04 3.87
CA GLU A 165 -22.20 10.44 3.69
C GLU A 165 -20.69 10.63 3.83
N ASP A 166 -20.03 9.77 4.62
CA ASP A 166 -18.59 9.79 4.84
C ASP A 166 -17.96 8.43 4.51
N LEU A 167 -17.72 8.20 3.20
CA LEU A 167 -17.16 6.94 2.71
C LEU A 167 -15.64 6.97 2.78
N TRP A 168 -15.06 5.94 3.39
CA TRP A 168 -13.61 5.76 3.46
C TRP A 168 -13.16 4.44 2.86
N PHE A 169 -11.92 4.41 2.40
CA PHE A 169 -11.20 3.18 2.12
C PHE A 169 -9.79 3.20 2.70
N TYR A 170 -9.28 2.01 3.01
CA TYR A 170 -7.95 1.82 3.59
C TYR A 170 -7.22 0.65 2.91
N SER A 171 -5.93 0.83 2.64
CA SER A 171 -5.05 -0.28 2.30
C SER A 171 -4.47 -0.92 3.55
N ASN A 172 -4.19 -2.23 3.48
CA ASN A 172 -3.18 -2.81 4.33
C ASN A 172 -1.80 -2.18 4.02
N PRO A 173 -0.85 -2.19 4.96
CA PRO A 173 0.46 -1.57 4.76
C PRO A 173 1.35 -2.37 3.80
N VAL A 174 2.26 -1.68 3.12
CA VAL A 174 3.52 -2.23 2.58
C VAL A 174 4.66 -1.82 3.50
N PHE A 175 5.66 -2.68 3.68
CA PHE A 175 6.74 -2.45 4.63
C PHE A 175 8.06 -2.13 3.91
N VAL A 176 8.86 -1.25 4.51
CA VAL A 176 10.22 -0.91 4.06
C VAL A 176 11.18 -1.26 5.16
N HIS A 177 12.14 -2.12 4.85
CA HIS A 177 13.25 -2.47 5.74
C HIS A 177 14.55 -1.86 5.20
N VAL A 178 15.27 -1.15 6.05
CA VAL A 178 16.50 -0.44 5.68
C VAL A 178 17.72 -1.16 6.26
N ARG A 179 18.60 -1.63 5.37
CA ARG A 179 19.80 -2.41 5.71
C ARG A 179 21.12 -1.65 5.49
#